data_AF-A0ABD2ZBJ0-F1
#
_entry.id   AF-A0ABD2ZBJ0-F1
#
_cell.length_a   1.000
_cell.length_b   1.000
_cell.length_c   1.000
_cell.angle_alpha   90.00
_cell.angle_beta   90.00
_cell.angle_gamma   90.00
#
_symmetry.space_group_name_H-M   'P 1'
#
loop_
_entity.id
_entity.type
_entity.pdbx_description
1 polymer ?
#
loop_
_entity_poly.entity_id
_entity_poly.type
_entity_poly.pdbx_seq_one_letter_code
_entity_poly.pdbx_strand_id
1 'polypeptide(L)'
;MRVMLARIQMMVMSMMQITRRVIHLKMRLLLVIQLGMFRLNGTRMKSTLDMILLGKRLRKKREGTNLIPFLPVLIIRKIGVKFYDEYNDEIVELTKEETRMIRRVLKGMAPHPEFDPYPTAGDWVSLDPIDHPFPDAPEPKRRFVPSKWESKMIVRLVRGIRKGLIKVDDKPKEENRVYLLWGDDPNLTERHHIPPSKPKCQVTRNLKILL
;
A
#
# COMPACT_ATOMS: atom_id res chain seq x y z
N MET A 1 -12.38 39.96 -35.29
CA MET A 1 -13.03 39.58 -34.01
C MET A 1 -14.24 38.66 -34.15
N ARG A 2 -15.24 38.96 -35.01
CA ARG A 2 -16.46 38.13 -35.16
C ARG A 2 -16.21 36.66 -35.55
N VAL A 3 -15.20 36.37 -36.38
CA VAL A 3 -14.85 35.00 -36.82
C VAL A 3 -14.24 34.14 -35.69
N MET A 4 -13.47 34.75 -34.79
CA MET A 4 -12.90 34.07 -33.61
C MET A 4 -13.98 33.73 -32.59
N LEU A 5 -14.93 34.64 -32.35
CA LEU A 5 -16.09 34.39 -31.49
C LEU A 5 -16.98 33.26 -32.03
N ALA A 6 -17.24 33.21 -33.34
CA ALA A 6 -18.00 32.13 -33.95
C ALA A 6 -17.30 30.76 -33.81
N ARG A 7 -15.96 30.71 -33.94
CA ARG A 7 -15.18 29.48 -33.72
C ARG A 7 -15.24 28.99 -32.27
N ILE A 8 -15.11 29.90 -31.30
CA ILE A 8 -15.23 29.56 -29.88
C ILE A 8 -16.64 29.08 -29.56
N GLN A 9 -17.67 29.73 -30.09
CA GLN A 9 -19.07 29.37 -29.86
C GLN A 9 -19.43 28.00 -30.46
N MET A 10 -18.92 27.68 -31.66
CA MET A 10 -19.07 26.34 -32.25
C MET A 10 -18.35 25.26 -31.43
N MET A 11 -17.18 25.57 -30.86
CA MET A 11 -16.43 24.64 -30.02
C MET A 11 -17.14 24.36 -28.68
N VAL A 12 -17.70 25.40 -28.05
CA VAL A 12 -18.49 25.26 -26.81
C VAL A 12 -19.78 24.47 -27.07
N MET A 13 -20.46 24.71 -28.20
CA MET A 13 -21.65 23.94 -28.56
C MET A 13 -21.32 22.46 -28.82
N SER A 14 -20.20 22.15 -29.50
CA SER A 14 -19.75 20.78 -29.71
C SER A 14 -19.45 20.06 -28.39
N MET A 15 -18.70 20.71 -27.48
CA MET A 15 -18.44 20.19 -26.13
C MET A 15 -19.75 19.92 -25.36
N MET A 16 -20.74 20.81 -25.48
CA MET A 16 -22.03 20.64 -24.81
C MET A 16 -22.87 19.49 -25.38
N GLN A 17 -22.77 19.20 -26.69
CA GLN A 17 -23.42 18.03 -27.30
C GLN A 17 -22.75 16.73 -26.86
N ILE A 18 -21.42 16.72 -26.73
CA ILE A 18 -20.67 15.53 -26.27
C ILE A 18 -20.99 15.21 -24.82
N THR A 19 -21.00 16.20 -23.92
CA THR A 19 -21.34 15.98 -22.50
C THR A 19 -22.79 15.54 -22.32
N ARG A 20 -23.74 16.10 -23.08
CA ARG A 20 -25.14 15.61 -23.08
C ARG A 20 -25.25 14.14 -23.51
N ARG A 21 -24.53 13.72 -24.55
CA ARG A 21 -24.53 12.31 -25.00
C ARG A 21 -23.95 11.39 -23.93
N VAL A 22 -22.84 11.76 -23.31
CA VAL A 22 -22.21 10.96 -22.24
C VAL A 22 -23.14 10.82 -21.02
N ILE A 23 -23.81 11.90 -20.61
CA ILE A 23 -24.79 11.86 -19.51
C ILE A 23 -25.98 10.96 -19.88
N HIS A 24 -26.48 11.05 -21.11
CA HIS A 24 -27.61 10.25 -21.57
C HIS A 24 -27.26 8.75 -21.68
N LEU A 25 -26.04 8.41 -22.09
CA LEU A 25 -25.53 7.03 -22.11
C LEU A 25 -25.31 6.48 -20.69
N LYS A 26 -24.78 7.31 -19.76
CA LYS A 26 -24.59 6.93 -18.35
C LYS A 26 -25.92 6.68 -17.65
N MET A 27 -26.95 7.50 -17.92
CA MET A 27 -28.32 7.30 -17.42
C MET A 27 -28.96 6.03 -18.00
N ARG A 28 -28.71 5.71 -19.28
CA ARG A 28 -29.22 4.48 -19.91
C ARG A 28 -28.57 3.23 -19.32
N LEU A 29 -27.26 3.27 -19.03
CA LEU A 29 -26.53 2.19 -18.38
C LEU A 29 -27.01 1.96 -16.94
N LEU A 30 -27.20 3.04 -16.17
CA LEU A 30 -27.76 2.97 -14.81
C LEU A 30 -29.18 2.38 -14.81
N LEU A 31 -30.02 2.77 -15.78
CA LEU A 31 -31.37 2.24 -15.91
C LEU A 31 -31.37 0.76 -16.30
N VAL A 32 -30.42 0.29 -17.13
CA VAL A 32 -30.24 -1.15 -17.43
C VAL A 32 -29.77 -1.93 -16.20
N ILE A 33 -28.85 -1.38 -15.39
CA ILE A 33 -28.39 -2.00 -14.14
C ILE A 33 -29.53 -2.05 -13.10
N GLN A 34 -30.32 -0.99 -12.98
CA GLN A 34 -31.46 -0.92 -12.05
C GLN A 34 -32.63 -1.79 -12.49
N LEU A 35 -32.91 -1.92 -13.80
CA LEU A 35 -33.89 -2.89 -14.31
C LEU A 35 -33.39 -4.33 -14.22
N GLY A 36 -32.08 -4.58 -14.31
CA GLY A 36 -31.47 -5.91 -14.15
C GLY A 36 -31.51 -6.45 -12.71
N MET A 37 -31.72 -5.58 -11.71
CA MET A 37 -31.81 -5.96 -10.30
C MET A 37 -33.24 -5.96 -9.74
N PHE A 38 -34.26 -5.57 -10.51
CA PHE A 38 -35.64 -5.52 -10.04
C PHE A 38 -36.48 -6.68 -10.59
N ARG A 39 -36.75 -7.66 -9.70
CA ARG A 39 -37.74 -8.75 -9.81
C ARG A 39 -37.26 -9.94 -10.68
N LEU A 40 -37.14 -11.14 -10.13
CA LEU A 40 -38.28 -12.02 -9.80
C LEU A 40 -38.01 -12.86 -8.54
N ASN A 41 -38.72 -12.54 -7.46
CA ASN A 41 -39.12 -13.58 -6.52
C ASN A 41 -40.13 -14.49 -7.23
N GLY A 42 -39.81 -15.78 -7.29
CA GLY A 42 -40.74 -16.86 -7.57
C GLY A 42 -41.33 -16.88 -8.99
N THR A 43 -40.65 -17.51 -9.94
CA THR A 43 -41.31 -18.37 -10.93
C THR A 43 -40.33 -19.41 -11.48
N ARG A 44 -40.82 -20.65 -11.52
CA ARG A 44 -40.22 -21.83 -12.14
C ARG A 44 -40.14 -21.61 -13.66
N MET A 45 -38.99 -21.21 -14.19
CA MET A 45 -38.69 -21.20 -15.62
C MET A 45 -37.22 -21.59 -15.85
N LYS A 46 -36.92 -22.90 -15.74
CA LYS A 46 -35.63 -23.49 -16.13
C LYS A 46 -35.79 -24.23 -17.46
N SER A 47 -35.86 -23.50 -18.58
CA SER A 47 -35.77 -24.14 -19.92
C SER A 47 -35.33 -23.21 -21.05
N THR A 48 -35.02 -21.94 -20.77
CA THR A 48 -34.74 -20.95 -21.82
C THR A 48 -33.33 -20.35 -21.77
N LEU A 49 -32.62 -20.46 -20.64
CA LEU A 49 -31.29 -19.84 -20.48
C LEU A 49 -30.15 -20.65 -21.11
N ASP A 50 -30.33 -21.96 -21.32
CA ASP A 50 -29.28 -22.82 -21.88
C ASP A 50 -29.18 -22.79 -23.42
N MET A 51 -30.12 -22.11 -24.10
CA MET A 51 -30.20 -22.14 -25.56
C MET A 51 -29.22 -21.17 -26.25
N ILE A 52 -28.64 -20.20 -25.53
CA ILE A 52 -28.12 -18.96 -26.14
C ILE A 52 -26.59 -18.89 -26.26
N LEU A 53 -25.81 -19.67 -25.50
CA LEU A 53 -24.36 -19.44 -25.46
C LEU A 53 -23.59 -19.93 -26.71
N LEU A 54 -24.15 -20.82 -27.54
CA LEU A 54 -23.39 -21.42 -28.65
C LEU A 54 -24.19 -21.90 -29.88
N GLY A 55 -25.47 -21.53 -30.03
CA GLY A 55 -26.27 -21.80 -31.23
C GLY A 55 -26.55 -23.28 -31.57
N LYS A 56 -26.01 -24.23 -30.81
CA LYS A 56 -26.34 -25.66 -30.89
C LYS A 56 -27.33 -26.02 -29.79
N ARG A 57 -28.50 -26.56 -30.18
CA ARG A 57 -29.50 -27.07 -29.23
C ARG A 57 -28.88 -28.20 -28.39
N LEU A 58 -28.71 -27.98 -27.10
CA LEU A 58 -28.34 -29.03 -26.14
C LEU A 58 -29.53 -30.00 -26.05
N ARG A 59 -29.35 -31.23 -26.54
CA ARG A 59 -30.34 -32.30 -26.38
C ARG A 59 -30.06 -32.98 -25.04
N LYS A 60 -31.00 -32.88 -24.10
CA LYS A 60 -30.95 -33.64 -22.84
C LYS A 60 -30.86 -35.14 -23.13
N LYS A 61 -30.09 -35.87 -22.32
CA LYS A 61 -29.99 -37.34 -22.39
C LYS A 61 -31.35 -37.96 -22.05
N ARG A 62 -31.75 -39.03 -22.75
CA ARG A 62 -33.04 -39.68 -22.50
C ARG A 62 -33.05 -40.25 -21.08
N GLU A 63 -34.05 -39.88 -20.30
CA GLU A 63 -34.27 -40.43 -18.96
C GLU A 63 -34.45 -41.96 -19.08
N GLY A 64 -33.70 -42.72 -18.27
CA GLY A 64 -33.83 -44.17 -18.21
C GLY A 64 -35.21 -44.59 -17.69
N THR A 65 -35.62 -45.83 -18.01
CA THR A 65 -36.95 -46.37 -17.71
C THR A 65 -37.41 -46.11 -16.27
N ASN A 66 -38.73 -45.88 -16.12
CA ASN A 66 -39.44 -45.50 -14.88
C ASN A 66 -39.28 -46.46 -13.68
N LEU A 67 -38.44 -47.49 -13.77
CA LEU A 67 -38.21 -48.50 -12.73
C LEU A 67 -36.98 -48.20 -11.86
N ILE A 68 -36.06 -47.38 -12.35
CA ILE A 68 -34.81 -46.99 -11.66
C ILE A 68 -35.05 -46.10 -10.41
N PRO A 69 -36.06 -45.20 -10.35
CA PRO A 69 -36.30 -44.33 -9.20
C PRO A 69 -36.71 -45.08 -7.90
N PHE A 70 -37.15 -46.34 -8.01
CA PHE A 70 -37.75 -47.08 -6.89
C PHE A 70 -36.76 -47.96 -6.11
N LEU A 71 -35.47 -47.97 -6.47
CA LEU A 71 -34.44 -48.75 -5.77
C LEU A 71 -33.48 -47.98 -4.81
N PRO A 72 -33.76 -46.80 -4.22
CA PRO A 72 -32.64 -46.02 -3.67
C PRO A 72 -32.26 -46.37 -2.23
N VAL A 73 -33.15 -46.81 -1.35
CA VAL A 73 -32.88 -46.65 0.09
C VAL A 73 -31.83 -47.64 0.65
N LEU A 74 -31.82 -48.89 0.17
CA LEU A 74 -30.92 -49.93 0.71
C LEU A 74 -29.56 -50.00 0.00
N ILE A 75 -29.49 -49.58 -1.27
CA ILE A 75 -28.28 -49.67 -2.09
C ILE A 75 -27.41 -48.41 -1.97
N ILE A 76 -28.01 -47.22 -1.78
CA ILE A 76 -27.28 -45.94 -1.62
C ILE A 76 -26.25 -46.00 -0.50
N ARG A 77 -26.51 -46.78 0.56
CA ARG A 77 -25.59 -46.89 1.70
C ARG A 77 -24.26 -47.60 1.37
N LYS A 78 -24.18 -48.35 0.25
CA LYS A 78 -22.95 -49.04 -0.21
C LYS A 78 -22.21 -48.31 -1.34
N ILE A 79 -22.84 -47.34 -2.01
CA ILE A 79 -22.29 -46.68 -3.20
C ILE A 79 -21.81 -45.27 -2.79
N GLY A 80 -20.76 -44.76 -3.45
CA GLY A 80 -20.10 -43.49 -3.12
C GLY A 80 -21.04 -42.28 -3.07
N VAL A 81 -20.50 -41.13 -2.63
CA VAL A 81 -21.27 -39.87 -2.55
C VAL A 81 -21.75 -39.49 -3.94
N LYS A 82 -23.08 -39.41 -4.12
CA LYS A 82 -23.72 -38.99 -5.37
C LYS A 82 -24.24 -37.58 -5.24
N PHE A 83 -24.05 -36.75 -6.26
CA PHE A 83 -24.66 -35.42 -6.34
C PHE A 83 -25.38 -35.25 -7.67
N TYR A 84 -26.38 -34.37 -7.68
CA TYR A 84 -27.15 -34.05 -8.87
C TYR A 84 -26.46 -32.92 -9.63
N ASP A 85 -26.09 -33.17 -10.88
CA ASP A 85 -25.61 -32.13 -11.78
C ASP A 85 -26.81 -31.49 -12.51
N GLU A 86 -27.09 -30.22 -12.19
CA GLU A 86 -28.22 -29.48 -12.77
C GLU A 86 -28.07 -29.22 -14.27
N TYR A 87 -26.83 -29.17 -14.79
CA TYR A 87 -26.60 -28.83 -16.20
C TYR A 87 -26.86 -30.02 -17.12
N ASN A 88 -26.41 -31.20 -16.70
CA ASN A 88 -26.57 -32.43 -17.46
C ASN A 88 -27.81 -33.23 -17.06
N ASP A 89 -28.49 -32.84 -15.97
CA ASP A 89 -29.58 -33.58 -15.34
C ASP A 89 -29.20 -35.05 -15.05
N GLU A 90 -27.95 -35.26 -14.62
CA GLU A 90 -27.39 -36.59 -14.32
C GLU A 90 -27.00 -36.71 -12.84
N ILE A 91 -27.15 -37.92 -12.29
CA ILE A 91 -26.63 -38.24 -10.95
C ILE A 91 -25.22 -38.76 -11.14
N VAL A 92 -24.24 -37.92 -10.81
CA VAL A 92 -22.81 -38.26 -10.92
C VAL A 92 -22.34 -38.86 -9.61
N GLU A 93 -21.60 -39.96 -9.71
CA GLU A 93 -20.95 -40.60 -8.57
C GLU A 93 -19.51 -40.14 -8.47
N LEU A 94 -19.08 -39.69 -7.28
CA LEU A 94 -17.68 -39.36 -7.07
C LEU A 94 -16.83 -40.62 -7.01
N THR A 95 -15.72 -40.60 -7.73
CA THR A 95 -14.70 -41.63 -7.64
C THR A 95 -14.02 -41.58 -6.25
N LYS A 96 -13.35 -42.68 -5.89
CA LYS A 96 -12.62 -42.78 -4.62
C LYS A 96 -11.47 -41.77 -4.55
N GLU A 97 -10.85 -41.46 -5.68
CA GLU A 97 -9.73 -40.52 -5.80
C GLU A 97 -10.20 -39.08 -5.59
N GLU A 98 -11.27 -38.67 -6.25
CA GLU A 98 -11.89 -37.35 -6.07
C GLU A 98 -12.34 -37.15 -4.62
N THR A 99 -12.98 -38.16 -4.03
CA THR A 99 -13.38 -38.11 -2.62
C THR A 99 -12.18 -37.93 -1.69
N ARG A 100 -11.05 -38.59 -2.00
CA ARG A 100 -9.80 -38.45 -1.22
C ARG A 100 -9.20 -37.06 -1.38
N MET A 101 -9.22 -36.51 -2.59
CA MET A 101 -8.75 -35.16 -2.89
C MET A 101 -9.58 -34.11 -2.13
N ILE A 102 -10.91 -34.18 -2.22
CA ILE A 102 -11.84 -33.28 -1.52
C ILE A 102 -11.59 -33.32 -0.01
N ARG A 103 -11.47 -34.52 0.58
CA ARG A 103 -11.17 -34.68 2.01
C ARG A 103 -9.84 -34.07 2.43
N ARG A 104 -8.84 -34.04 1.56
CA ARG A 104 -7.54 -33.42 1.83
C ARG A 104 -7.62 -31.90 1.76
N VAL A 105 -8.29 -31.38 0.74
CA VAL A 105 -8.55 -29.94 0.61
C VAL A 105 -9.32 -29.40 1.80
N LEU A 106 -10.37 -30.10 2.26
CA LEU A 106 -11.13 -29.73 3.47
C LEU A 106 -10.29 -29.71 4.74
N LYS A 107 -9.19 -30.49 4.79
CA LYS A 107 -8.22 -30.51 5.89
C LYS A 107 -7.08 -29.51 5.72
N GLY A 108 -7.07 -28.71 4.64
CA GLY A 108 -5.98 -27.78 4.32
C GLY A 108 -4.69 -28.48 3.84
N MET A 109 -4.79 -29.74 3.39
CA MET A 109 -3.65 -30.49 2.84
C MET A 109 -3.61 -30.38 1.31
N ALA A 110 -2.45 -30.70 0.72
CA ALA A 110 -2.30 -30.74 -0.73
C ALA A 110 -3.28 -31.76 -1.39
N PRO A 111 -3.89 -31.43 -2.54
CA PRO A 111 -4.82 -32.31 -3.23
C PRO A 111 -4.17 -33.63 -3.65
N HIS A 112 -2.98 -33.55 -4.26
CA HIS A 112 -2.22 -34.69 -4.74
C HIS A 112 -1.33 -35.30 -3.65
N PRO A 113 -1.21 -36.63 -3.57
CA PRO A 113 -0.34 -37.30 -2.59
C PRO A 113 1.15 -37.07 -2.84
N GLU A 114 1.52 -36.75 -4.07
CA GLU A 114 2.91 -36.60 -4.53
C GLU A 114 3.44 -35.18 -4.33
N PHE A 115 2.62 -34.26 -3.83
CA PHE A 115 3.04 -32.88 -3.60
C PHE A 115 4.00 -32.83 -2.41
N ASP A 116 5.24 -32.43 -2.67
CA ASP A 116 6.22 -32.12 -1.65
C ASP A 116 6.00 -30.68 -1.12
N PRO A 117 5.66 -30.48 0.17
CA PRO A 117 5.51 -29.15 0.74
C PRO A 117 6.82 -28.36 0.83
N TYR A 118 7.96 -29.04 0.80
CA TYR A 118 9.28 -28.45 0.98
C TYR A 118 10.22 -28.83 -0.17
N PRO A 119 9.91 -28.41 -1.41
CA PRO A 119 10.81 -28.67 -2.52
C PRO A 119 12.15 -28.00 -2.24
N THR A 120 13.24 -28.69 -2.55
CA THR A 120 14.56 -28.05 -2.55
C THR A 120 14.51 -26.91 -3.56
N ALA A 121 14.80 -25.69 -3.10
CA ALA A 121 14.84 -24.53 -3.97
C ALA A 121 15.88 -24.79 -5.05
N GLY A 122 15.43 -25.01 -6.29
CA GLY A 122 16.31 -25.09 -7.43
C GLY A 122 16.86 -23.70 -7.72
N ASP A 123 18.17 -23.58 -7.82
CA ASP A 123 18.85 -22.38 -8.30
C ASP A 123 18.56 -22.23 -9.80
N TRP A 124 17.40 -21.67 -10.15
CA TRP A 124 17.00 -21.38 -11.52
C TRP A 124 17.83 -20.24 -12.14
N VAL A 125 18.53 -19.49 -11.29
CA VAL A 125 19.61 -18.58 -11.68
C VAL A 125 20.91 -19.22 -11.22
N SER A 126 21.78 -19.56 -12.17
CA SER A 126 23.09 -20.08 -11.87
C SER A 126 23.94 -19.05 -11.13
N LEU A 127 24.66 -19.52 -10.12
CA LEU A 127 25.67 -18.77 -9.38
C LEU A 127 26.98 -18.69 -10.19
N ASP A 128 26.88 -18.41 -11.49
CA ASP A 128 28.06 -18.22 -12.31
C ASP A 128 28.78 -16.95 -11.84
N PRO A 129 30.10 -16.97 -11.62
CA PRO A 129 30.82 -15.78 -11.25
C PRO A 129 30.70 -14.76 -12.37
N ILE A 130 30.11 -13.60 -12.06
CA ILE A 130 29.99 -12.52 -13.03
C ILE A 130 31.36 -11.83 -13.14
N ASP A 131 32.04 -12.01 -14.27
CA ASP A 131 33.38 -11.45 -14.52
C ASP A 131 33.42 -9.90 -14.55
N HIS A 132 32.26 -9.27 -14.79
CA HIS A 132 32.10 -7.81 -14.88
C HIS A 132 31.06 -7.32 -13.87
N PRO A 133 31.15 -6.07 -13.39
CA PRO A 133 30.11 -5.49 -12.54
C PRO A 133 28.79 -5.39 -13.31
N PHE A 134 27.67 -5.73 -12.65
CA PHE A 134 26.32 -5.69 -13.25
C PHE A 134 25.89 -4.29 -13.77
N PRO A 135 26.42 -3.16 -13.26
CA PRO A 135 26.29 -1.87 -13.93
C PRO A 135 27.58 -1.44 -14.65
N ASP A 136 27.57 -1.44 -15.99
CA ASP A 136 28.60 -0.83 -16.86
C ASP A 136 28.43 0.69 -17.01
N ALA A 137 28.05 1.38 -15.92
CA ALA A 137 27.89 2.83 -15.97
C ALA A 137 29.27 3.51 -16.08
N PRO A 138 29.48 4.45 -17.02
CA PRO A 138 30.76 5.12 -17.16
C PRO A 138 31.09 5.94 -15.91
N GLU A 139 32.33 5.82 -15.46
CA GLU A 139 32.77 6.43 -14.22
C GLU A 139 32.77 7.97 -14.31
N PRO A 140 32.13 8.69 -13.36
CA PRO A 140 32.01 10.14 -13.47
C PRO A 140 33.35 10.85 -13.20
N LYS A 141 33.67 11.86 -14.02
CA LYS A 141 34.92 12.65 -13.95
C LYS A 141 35.29 13.18 -12.55
N ARG A 142 34.30 13.44 -11.69
CA ARG A 142 34.51 13.93 -10.31
C ARG A 142 35.31 12.99 -9.41
N ARG A 143 35.44 11.71 -9.76
CA ARG A 143 36.26 10.76 -8.99
C ARG A 143 37.75 10.92 -9.29
N PHE A 144 38.09 11.43 -10.48
CA PHE A 144 39.48 11.64 -10.93
C PHE A 144 39.99 13.06 -10.70
N VAL A 145 39.09 14.05 -10.65
CA VAL A 145 39.42 15.47 -10.43
C VAL A 145 39.20 15.81 -8.95
N PRO A 146 39.99 16.72 -8.34
CA PRO A 146 39.73 17.21 -6.99
C PRO A 146 38.28 17.69 -6.80
N SER A 147 37.80 17.62 -5.56
CA SER A 147 36.40 17.85 -5.29
C SER A 147 35.99 19.31 -5.52
N LYS A 148 34.85 19.51 -6.21
CA LYS A 148 34.27 20.85 -6.41
C LYS A 148 33.77 21.46 -5.10
N TRP A 149 33.39 20.62 -4.13
CA TRP A 149 32.87 21.06 -2.84
C TRP A 149 33.97 21.71 -1.98
N GLU A 150 35.13 21.07 -1.88
CA GLU A 150 36.28 21.64 -1.17
C GLU A 150 36.70 22.95 -1.82
N SER A 151 36.78 22.98 -3.15
CA SER A 151 37.06 24.22 -3.90
C SER A 151 36.07 25.33 -3.54
N LYS A 152 34.76 25.03 -3.43
CA LYS A 152 33.73 26.00 -3.02
C LYS A 152 33.92 26.47 -1.58
N MET A 153 34.29 25.57 -0.67
CA MET A 153 34.54 25.90 0.74
C MET A 153 35.80 26.76 0.91
N ILE A 154 36.88 26.44 0.21
CA ILE A 154 38.11 27.23 0.17
C ILE A 154 37.79 28.64 -0.35
N VAL A 155 37.07 28.76 -1.46
CA VAL A 155 36.67 30.07 -2.01
C VAL A 155 35.83 30.88 -1.01
N ARG A 156 34.93 30.23 -0.27
CA ARG A 156 34.15 30.89 0.80
C ARG A 156 35.05 31.39 1.93
N LEU A 157 35.97 30.56 2.41
CA LEU A 157 36.92 30.91 3.46
C LEU A 157 37.82 32.07 3.03
N VAL A 158 38.41 31.98 1.83
CA VAL A 158 39.24 33.04 1.23
C VAL A 158 38.46 34.35 1.11
N ARG A 159 37.19 34.31 0.70
CA ARG A 159 36.32 35.50 0.67
C ARG A 159 36.08 36.08 2.06
N GLY A 160 35.88 35.23 3.08
CA GLY A 160 35.72 35.66 4.47
C GLY A 160 36.97 36.35 5.01
N ILE A 161 38.15 35.79 4.71
CA ILE A 161 39.45 36.36 5.08
C ILE A 161 39.67 37.71 4.39
N ARG A 162 39.45 37.80 3.07
CA ARG A 162 39.59 39.05 2.30
C ARG A 162 38.65 40.16 2.79
N LYS A 163 37.45 39.80 3.27
CA LYS A 163 36.49 40.74 3.86
C LYS A 163 36.80 41.10 5.32
N GLY A 164 37.80 40.47 5.95
CA GLY A 164 38.13 40.65 7.36
C GLY A 164 37.12 40.03 8.33
N LEU A 165 36.19 39.19 7.86
CA LEU A 165 35.20 38.50 8.70
C LEU A 165 35.81 37.34 9.47
N ILE A 166 36.82 36.70 8.88
CA ILE A 166 37.57 35.59 9.47
C ILE A 166 39.00 36.09 9.60
N LYS A 167 39.46 36.22 10.84
CA LYS A 167 40.87 36.49 11.12
C LYS A 167 41.58 35.16 11.27
N VAL A 168 42.63 34.97 10.48
CA VAL A 168 43.58 33.88 10.65
C VAL A 168 44.64 34.41 11.60
N ASP A 169 44.31 34.45 12.89
CA ASP A 169 45.24 34.93 13.90
C ASP A 169 46.23 33.79 14.22
N ASP A 170 47.53 33.99 13.96
CA ASP A 170 48.60 33.05 14.34
C ASP A 170 48.96 33.15 15.84
N LYS A 171 48.34 34.08 16.57
CA LYS A 171 48.62 34.34 17.98
C LYS A 171 47.69 33.51 18.86
N PRO A 172 48.19 32.87 19.93
CA PRO A 172 47.32 32.24 20.92
C PRO A 172 46.36 33.30 21.45
N LYS A 173 45.06 32.97 21.50
CA LYS A 173 44.05 33.87 22.08
C LYS A 173 44.52 34.21 23.49
N GLU A 174 44.81 35.48 23.74
CA GLU A 174 45.15 35.94 25.09
C GLU A 174 44.04 35.48 26.03
N GLU A 175 44.40 34.72 27.06
CA GLU A 175 43.47 34.25 28.05
C GLU A 175 42.70 35.44 28.62
N ASN A 176 41.37 35.33 28.71
CA ASN A 176 40.54 36.40 29.24
C ASN A 176 41.09 36.80 30.62
N ARG A 177 41.59 38.03 30.73
CA ARG A 177 42.05 38.57 32.01
C ARG A 177 40.86 38.54 32.96
N VAL A 178 40.86 37.60 33.89
CA VAL A 178 39.81 37.45 34.89
C VAL A 178 39.99 38.59 35.88
N TYR A 179 39.14 39.61 35.77
CA TYR A 179 39.10 40.70 36.74
C TYR A 179 38.24 40.27 37.93
N LEU A 180 38.80 40.38 39.15
CA LEU A 180 38.05 40.17 40.38
C LEU A 180 37.09 41.37 40.57
N LEU A 181 35.82 41.20 40.21
CA LEU A 181 34.81 42.26 40.32
C LEU A 181 34.39 42.52 41.77
N TRP A 182 34.60 41.54 42.66
CA TRP A 182 34.24 41.60 44.07
C TRP A 182 35.51 41.42 44.90
N GLY A 183 36.08 42.53 45.38
CA GLY A 183 37.17 42.56 46.34
C GLY A 183 36.79 43.40 47.55
N ASP A 184 37.58 43.29 48.62
CA ASP A 184 37.39 44.13 49.80
C ASP A 184 37.84 45.56 49.49
N ASP A 185 36.94 46.38 48.95
CA ASP A 185 37.18 47.80 48.73
C ASP A 185 37.21 48.53 50.09
N PRO A 186 38.36 49.07 50.55
CA PRO A 186 38.46 49.72 51.85
C PRO A 186 37.64 51.03 51.93
N ASN A 187 37.19 51.56 50.79
CA ASN A 187 36.41 52.78 50.66
C ASN A 187 34.88 52.57 50.75
N LEU A 188 34.40 51.33 50.96
CA LEU A 188 32.96 51.03 51.00
C LEU A 188 32.31 51.28 52.38
N THR A 189 33.08 51.75 53.35
CA THR A 189 32.71 51.82 54.78
C THR A 189 31.86 53.05 55.12
N GLU A 190 31.80 54.05 54.25
CA GLU A 190 30.96 55.24 54.45
C GLU A 190 29.62 55.11 53.72
N ARG A 191 28.69 54.34 54.29
CA ARG A 191 27.30 54.29 53.81
C ARG A 191 26.35 54.88 54.86
N HIS A 192 25.97 56.14 54.69
CA HIS A 192 24.99 56.85 55.54
C HIS A 192 23.52 56.63 55.13
N HIS A 193 23.17 55.48 54.55
CA HIS A 193 21.79 55.19 54.11
C HIS A 193 21.23 53.95 54.81
N ILE A 194 19.94 54.01 55.16
CA ILE A 194 19.21 52.88 55.74
C ILE A 194 19.24 51.73 54.72
N PRO A 195 19.77 50.54 55.09
CA PRO A 195 19.85 49.44 54.15
C PRO A 195 18.46 48.95 53.76
N PRO A 196 18.26 48.47 52.52
CA PRO A 196 16.99 47.90 52.10
C PRO A 196 16.61 46.73 53.01
N SER A 197 15.30 46.54 53.21
CA SER A 197 14.81 45.45 54.05
C SER A 197 15.25 44.10 53.47
N LYS A 198 15.78 43.23 54.34
CA LYS A 198 16.24 41.91 53.93
C LYS A 198 15.04 41.11 53.37
N PRO A 199 15.18 40.43 52.22
CA PRO A 199 14.11 39.61 51.68
C PRO A 199 13.78 38.47 52.65
N LYS A 200 12.48 38.16 52.81
CA LYS A 200 12.02 37.09 53.70
C LYS A 200 12.47 35.74 53.11
N CYS A 201 13.26 34.98 53.87
CA CYS A 201 13.59 33.60 53.53
C CYS A 201 12.32 32.75 53.61
N GLN A 202 12.07 31.90 52.60
CA GLN A 202 10.92 31.00 52.61
C GLN A 202 11.17 29.89 53.66
N VAL A 203 10.29 29.80 54.65
CA VAL A 203 10.33 28.70 55.64
C VAL A 203 9.79 27.44 54.99
N THR A 204 10.52 26.34 55.06
CA THR A 204 10.10 25.03 54.54
C THR A 204 8.83 24.57 55.25
N ARG A 205 7.76 24.27 54.49
CA ARG A 205 6.51 23.73 55.07
C ARG A 205 6.76 22.31 55.56
N ASN A 206 6.62 22.10 56.87
CA ASN A 206 6.65 20.75 57.45
C ASN A 206 5.42 19.95 56.97
N LEU A 207 5.65 18.94 56.14
CA LEU A 207 4.66 17.93 55.79
C LEU A 207 4.40 17.06 57.02
N LYS A 208 3.29 17.30 57.71
CA LYS A 208 2.77 16.40 58.75
C LYS A 208 2.11 15.22 58.03
N ILE A 209 2.81 14.10 57.90
CA ILE A 209 2.26 12.83 57.42
C ILE A 209 1.75 12.04 58.64
N LEU A 210 0.57 11.45 58.46
CA LEU A 210 -0.32 10.70 59.35
C LEU A 210 0.33 9.76 60.39
N LEU A 211 -0.21 9.82 61.62
CA LEU A 211 -0.67 8.70 62.44
C LEU A 211 -1.78 9.18 63.38
#